data_AF-A0A966CM45-F1
#
_entry.id   AF-A0A966CM45-F1
#
_cell.length_a   1.000
_cell.length_b   1.000
_cell.length_c   1.000
_cell.angle_alpha   90.00
_cell.angle_beta   90.00
_cell.angle_gamma   90.00
#
_symmetry.space_group_name_H-M   'P 1'
#
loop_
_entity.id
_entity.type
_entity.pdbx_description
1 polymer ?
#
loop_
_entity_poly.entity_id
_entity_poly.type
_entity_poly.pdbx_seq_one_letter_code
_entity_poly.pdbx_strand_id
1 'polypeptide(L)'
;GEEEPGEARKELGAHPETGQQVLLLRGPYGPYVQLGEVVEGEKTKPKRVSWPKELPLEQADLAHALKLLSLPRDLGLHPETGKKVIVNIGRFGPYIGHDGKFKSIPRSDSIFDIGLERSVELLAQARTGGATVLRTLGEHPDDHAPVEICSGRYGPYARHGKVNATLPKEVTPEAVTLEEALELIAAKAAKGGSGKTRTARKPVAKKAAAKKTAKTTTKAKTTAAKATAGKKTAAKKTTAKKKT
;
A
#
# COMPACT_ATOMS: atom_id res chain seq x y z
N GLY A 1 -12.16 -7.22 37.10
CA GLY A 1 -11.53 -8.03 36.04
C GLY A 1 -11.04 -7.06 35.01
N GLU A 2 -9.83 -6.55 35.19
CA GLU A 2 -9.15 -5.67 34.24
C GLU A 2 -8.54 -6.54 33.14
N GLU A 3 -9.06 -6.43 31.92
CA GLU A 3 -8.37 -6.96 30.75
C GLU A 3 -7.48 -5.87 30.16
N GLU A 4 -6.17 -6.10 30.25
CA GLU A 4 -5.07 -5.26 29.77
C GLU A 4 -5.26 -4.85 28.29
N PRO A 5 -5.29 -3.55 27.96
CA PRO A 5 -5.35 -3.06 26.59
C PRO A 5 -3.94 -3.05 25.97
N GLY A 6 -3.36 -4.23 25.75
CA GLY A 6 -1.96 -4.37 25.29
C GLY A 6 -1.79 -5.21 24.04
N GLU A 7 -2.19 -6.48 24.07
CA GLU A 7 -1.97 -7.43 22.98
C GLU A 7 -3.13 -8.41 22.93
N ALA A 8 -4.18 -8.10 22.18
CA ALA A 8 -5.27 -9.06 21.96
C ALA A 8 -4.80 -10.15 20.97
N ARG A 9 -3.94 -11.05 21.46
CA ARG A 9 -3.63 -12.35 20.89
C ARG A 9 -4.64 -13.34 21.45
N LYS A 10 -5.57 -13.79 20.62
CA LYS A 10 -6.53 -14.85 20.95
C LYS A 10 -6.19 -16.07 20.10
N GLU A 11 -5.97 -17.21 20.74
CA GLU A 11 -5.75 -18.47 20.04
C GLU A 11 -7.09 -19.14 19.76
N LEU A 12 -7.33 -19.50 18.50
CA LEU A 12 -8.61 -20.07 18.06
C LEU A 12 -8.56 -21.60 17.96
N GLY A 13 -7.37 -22.20 17.92
CA GLY A 13 -7.16 -23.64 17.83
C GLY A 13 -6.29 -24.04 16.63
N ALA A 14 -6.21 -25.33 16.33
CA ALA A 14 -5.41 -25.85 15.22
C ALA A 14 -6.24 -26.03 13.94
N HIS A 15 -5.64 -25.75 12.78
CA HIS A 15 -6.24 -25.98 11.48
C HIS A 15 -6.28 -27.49 11.18
N PRO A 16 -7.43 -28.09 10.84
CA PRO A 16 -7.56 -29.54 10.67
C PRO A 16 -6.70 -30.09 9.52
N GLU A 17 -6.54 -29.35 8.42
CA GLU A 17 -5.75 -29.83 7.27
C GLU A 17 -4.24 -29.63 7.43
N THR A 18 -3.77 -28.54 8.06
CA THR A 18 -2.35 -28.21 8.13
C THR A 18 -1.72 -28.50 9.49
N GLY A 19 -2.54 -28.74 10.53
CA GLY A 19 -2.10 -28.86 11.92
C GLY A 19 -1.55 -27.57 12.53
N GLN A 20 -1.57 -26.45 11.80
CA GLN A 20 -0.97 -25.19 12.23
C GLN A 20 -1.94 -24.41 13.15
N GLN A 21 -1.39 -23.72 14.14
CA GLN A 21 -2.17 -22.91 15.08
C GLN A 21 -2.81 -21.69 14.38
N VAL A 22 -4.10 -21.47 14.60
CA VAL A 22 -4.85 -20.32 14.10
C VAL A 22 -4.90 -19.26 15.19
N LEU A 23 -4.32 -18.10 14.89
CA LEU A 23 -4.16 -16.98 15.83
C LEU A 23 -4.97 -15.78 15.35
N LEU A 24 -5.75 -15.18 16.24
CA LEU A 24 -6.37 -13.88 16.05
C LEU A 24 -5.51 -12.82 16.74
N LEU A 25 -4.96 -11.90 15.97
CA LEU A 25 -4.04 -10.87 16.40
C LEU A 25 -4.60 -9.48 16.06
N ARG A 26 -4.14 -8.43 16.72
CA ARG A 26 -4.42 -7.04 16.36
C ARG A 26 -3.20 -6.38 15.73
N GLY A 27 -3.41 -5.65 14.64
CA GLY A 27 -2.36 -4.90 13.94
C GLY A 27 -2.81 -3.49 13.56
N PRO A 28 -1.95 -2.72 12.88
CA PRO A 28 -2.23 -1.32 12.53
C PRO A 28 -3.44 -1.15 11.58
N TYR A 29 -3.83 -2.21 10.89
CA TYR A 29 -4.98 -2.22 9.97
C TYR A 29 -6.25 -2.83 10.58
N GLY A 30 -6.21 -3.20 11.86
CA GLY A 30 -7.29 -3.87 12.58
C GLY A 30 -6.97 -5.31 12.96
N PRO A 31 -7.95 -6.04 13.52
CA PRO A 31 -7.82 -7.46 13.84
C PRO A 31 -7.61 -8.31 12.57
N TYR A 32 -6.82 -9.37 12.69
CA TYR A 32 -6.53 -10.28 11.60
C TYR A 32 -6.27 -11.70 12.12
N VAL A 33 -6.55 -12.68 11.27
CA VAL A 33 -6.28 -14.09 11.51
C VAL A 33 -4.98 -14.47 10.80
N GLN A 34 -4.14 -15.24 11.48
CA GLN A 34 -2.90 -15.78 10.98
C GLN A 34 -2.89 -17.31 11.16
N LEU A 35 -2.49 -18.02 10.11
CA LEU A 35 -2.26 -19.46 10.13
C LEU A 35 -0.78 -19.74 10.42
N GLY A 36 -0.49 -20.31 11.58
CA GLY A 36 0.86 -20.56 12.10
C GLY A 36 1.48 -19.36 12.79
N GLU A 37 2.61 -19.57 13.47
CA GLU A 37 3.44 -18.50 14.02
C GLU A 37 4.41 -17.95 12.97
N VAL A 38 4.82 -16.69 13.12
CA VAL A 38 5.87 -16.11 12.27
C VAL A 38 7.21 -16.61 12.81
N VAL A 39 7.80 -17.61 12.15
CA VAL A 39 9.16 -18.06 12.48
C VAL A 39 10.15 -17.23 11.66
N GLU A 40 10.93 -16.38 12.33
CA GLU A 40 11.99 -15.59 11.68
C GLU A 40 13.06 -16.54 11.11
N GLY A 41 13.09 -16.68 9.78
CA GLY A 41 14.02 -17.56 9.08
C GLY A 41 13.35 -18.51 8.09
N GLU A 42 12.04 -18.72 8.21
CA GLU A 42 11.30 -19.59 7.30
C GLU A 42 10.82 -18.82 6.06
N LYS A 43 10.96 -19.44 4.87
CA LYS A 43 10.57 -18.81 3.59
C LYS A 43 9.04 -18.72 3.43
N THR A 44 8.29 -19.49 4.21
CA THR A 44 6.83 -19.58 4.18
C THR A 44 6.23 -18.55 5.12
N LYS A 45 5.90 -17.37 4.57
CA LYS A 45 5.12 -16.38 5.33
C LYS A 45 3.76 -16.99 5.69
N PRO A 46 3.35 -16.92 6.97
CA PRO A 46 2.08 -17.48 7.38
C PRO A 46 0.93 -16.79 6.64
N LYS A 47 -0.10 -17.56 6.29
CA LYS A 47 -1.26 -17.04 5.60
C LYS A 47 -1.99 -16.10 6.56
N ARG A 48 -2.20 -14.86 6.12
CA ARG A 48 -2.84 -13.81 6.92
C ARG A 48 -4.06 -13.26 6.20
N VAL A 49 -5.16 -13.14 6.93
CA VAL A 49 -6.41 -12.55 6.42
C VAL A 49 -6.96 -11.57 7.44
N SER A 50 -7.39 -10.40 6.98
CA SER A 50 -8.00 -9.39 7.84
C SER A 50 -9.36 -9.87 8.36
N TRP A 51 -9.62 -9.64 9.65
CA TRP A 51 -10.91 -9.91 10.24
C TRP A 51 -11.91 -8.83 9.81
N PRO A 52 -13.09 -9.20 9.26
CA PRO A 52 -14.10 -8.23 8.89
C PRO A 52 -14.51 -7.36 10.07
N LYS A 53 -14.62 -6.04 9.87
CA LYS A 53 -15.06 -5.11 10.93
C LYS A 53 -16.52 -5.32 11.34
N GLU A 54 -17.28 -6.00 10.49
CA GLU A 54 -18.69 -6.31 10.70
C GLU A 54 -18.89 -7.51 11.62
N LEU A 55 -17.87 -8.36 11.77
CA LEU A 55 -17.96 -9.55 12.60
C LEU A 55 -17.39 -9.24 13.99
N PRO A 56 -18.18 -9.35 15.08
CA PRO A 56 -17.70 -9.05 16.42
C PRO A 56 -16.61 -10.04 16.84
N LEU A 57 -15.59 -9.55 17.56
CA LEU A 57 -14.46 -10.37 18.02
C LEU A 57 -14.85 -11.41 19.07
N GLU A 58 -16.00 -11.22 19.71
CA GLU A 58 -16.60 -12.19 20.63
C GLU A 58 -16.99 -13.48 19.90
N GLN A 59 -17.48 -13.38 18.67
CA GLN A 59 -17.83 -14.50 17.79
C GLN A 59 -16.62 -15.01 16.98
N ALA A 60 -15.41 -14.62 17.38
CA ALA A 60 -14.20 -15.12 16.76
C ALA A 60 -13.93 -16.56 17.21
N ASP A 61 -14.47 -17.49 16.42
CA ASP A 61 -14.31 -18.93 16.55
C ASP A 61 -13.41 -19.51 15.47
N LEU A 62 -12.89 -20.72 15.71
CA LEU A 62 -12.09 -21.47 14.75
C LEU A 62 -12.81 -21.61 13.40
N ALA A 63 -14.10 -21.92 13.40
CA ALA A 63 -14.88 -22.13 12.17
C ALA A 63 -14.88 -20.89 11.26
N HIS A 64 -15.06 -19.69 11.84
CA HIS A 64 -15.02 -18.43 11.09
C HIS A 64 -13.61 -18.11 10.60
N ALA A 65 -12.60 -18.37 11.43
CA ALA A 65 -11.20 -18.16 11.08
C ALA A 65 -10.75 -19.07 9.92
N LEU A 66 -11.19 -20.34 9.89
CA LEU A 66 -10.94 -21.26 8.80
C LEU A 66 -11.59 -20.78 7.49
N LYS A 67 -12.84 -20.30 7.54
CA LYS A 67 -13.51 -19.68 6.38
C LYS A 67 -12.75 -18.45 5.87
N LEU A 68 -12.22 -17.61 6.75
CA LEU A 68 -11.42 -16.45 6.34
C LEU A 68 -10.10 -16.89 5.72
N LEU A 69 -9.42 -17.87 6.33
CA LEU A 69 -8.17 -18.43 5.84
C LEU A 69 -8.31 -19.19 4.52
N SER A 70 -9.52 -19.59 4.11
CA SER A 70 -9.75 -20.18 2.78
C SER A 70 -9.73 -19.15 1.65
N LEU A 71 -9.78 -17.85 1.94
CA LEU A 71 -9.61 -16.79 0.93
C LEU A 71 -8.16 -16.74 0.40
N PRO A 72 -7.91 -16.34 -0.86
CA PRO A 72 -8.85 -15.88 -1.88
C PRO A 72 -9.69 -17.01 -2.48
N ARG A 73 -10.98 -16.78 -2.66
CA ARG A 73 -11.90 -17.72 -3.33
C ARG A 73 -11.96 -17.43 -4.83
N ASP A 74 -11.80 -18.44 -5.66
CA ASP A 74 -12.02 -18.37 -7.11
C ASP A 74 -13.51 -18.63 -7.40
N LEU A 75 -14.17 -17.71 -8.09
CA LEU A 75 -15.58 -17.85 -8.52
C LEU A 75 -15.71 -18.39 -9.95
N GLY A 76 -14.59 -18.62 -10.64
CA GLY A 76 -14.56 -19.09 -12.02
C GLY A 76 -14.20 -17.99 -13.01
N LEU A 77 -14.48 -18.25 -14.28
CA LEU A 77 -14.12 -17.37 -15.39
C LEU A 77 -15.24 -16.37 -15.67
N HIS A 78 -14.88 -15.11 -15.85
CA HIS A 78 -15.81 -14.06 -16.26
C HIS A 78 -16.37 -14.37 -17.66
N PRO A 79 -17.70 -14.24 -17.90
CA PRO A 79 -18.34 -14.61 -19.16
C PRO A 79 -17.82 -13.81 -20.36
N GLU A 80 -17.51 -12.52 -20.18
CA GLU A 80 -17.06 -11.65 -21.28
C GLU A 80 -15.56 -11.74 -21.59
N THR A 81 -14.71 -11.89 -20.57
CA THR A 81 -13.25 -11.76 -20.72
C THR A 81 -12.52 -13.09 -20.59
N GLY A 82 -13.20 -14.15 -20.12
CA GLY A 82 -12.62 -15.47 -19.88
C GLY A 82 -11.56 -15.51 -18.77
N LYS A 83 -11.35 -14.42 -18.01
CA LYS A 83 -10.35 -14.35 -16.93
C LYS A 83 -10.98 -14.64 -15.57
N LYS A 84 -10.14 -15.10 -14.63
CA LYS A 84 -10.58 -15.47 -13.28
C LYS A 84 -11.19 -14.30 -12.51
N VAL A 85 -12.24 -14.59 -11.77
CA VAL A 85 -12.88 -13.69 -10.81
C VAL A 85 -12.55 -14.19 -9.42
N ILE A 86 -11.85 -13.37 -8.64
CA ILE A 86 -11.43 -13.72 -7.28
C ILE A 86 -12.15 -12.85 -6.24
N VAL A 87 -12.46 -13.45 -5.10
CA VAL A 87 -13.01 -12.75 -3.94
C VAL A 87 -12.01 -12.81 -2.79
N ASN A 88 -11.73 -11.65 -2.19
CA ASN A 88 -10.77 -11.54 -1.11
C ASN A 88 -11.07 -10.34 -0.19
N ILE A 89 -10.37 -10.24 0.94
CA ILE A 89 -10.46 -9.12 1.87
C ILE A 89 -9.19 -8.28 1.76
N GLY A 90 -9.36 -6.99 1.48
CA GLY A 90 -8.27 -6.02 1.39
C GLY A 90 -8.37 -4.95 2.49
N ARG A 91 -7.51 -3.93 2.38
CA ARG A 91 -7.48 -2.81 3.35
C ARG A 91 -8.81 -2.05 3.48
N PHE A 92 -9.62 -2.07 2.42
CA PHE A 92 -10.90 -1.36 2.34
C PHE A 92 -12.10 -2.29 2.61
N GLY A 93 -11.86 -3.54 2.99
CA GLY A 93 -12.89 -4.56 3.20
C GLY A 93 -12.95 -5.62 2.08
N PRO A 94 -14.01 -6.43 2.07
CA PRO A 94 -14.29 -7.42 1.04
C PRO A 94 -14.36 -6.81 -0.37
N TYR A 95 -13.73 -7.47 -1.34
CA TYR A 95 -13.72 -7.03 -2.73
C TYR A 95 -13.70 -8.22 -3.70
N ILE A 96 -14.18 -7.95 -4.91
CA ILE A 96 -14.05 -8.78 -6.10
C ILE A 96 -12.93 -8.21 -6.95
N GLY A 97 -11.99 -9.07 -7.37
CA GLY A 97 -10.90 -8.77 -8.27
C GLY A 97 -11.07 -9.49 -9.59
N HIS A 98 -10.87 -8.78 -10.69
CA HIS A 98 -10.92 -9.32 -12.03
C HIS A 98 -10.03 -8.49 -12.98
N ASP A 99 -9.01 -9.10 -13.57
CA ASP A 99 -8.16 -8.48 -14.60
C ASP A 99 -7.64 -7.06 -14.25
N GLY A 100 -7.20 -6.86 -13.01
CA GLY A 100 -6.75 -5.56 -12.51
C GLY A 100 -7.87 -4.56 -12.17
N LYS A 101 -9.13 -4.90 -12.44
CA LYS A 101 -10.31 -4.20 -11.92
C LYS A 101 -10.67 -4.76 -10.55
N PHE A 102 -11.04 -3.87 -9.64
CA PHE A 102 -11.43 -4.21 -8.28
C PHE A 102 -12.71 -3.49 -7.91
N LYS A 103 -13.65 -4.20 -7.28
CA LYS A 103 -14.88 -3.63 -6.76
C LYS A 103 -15.13 -4.13 -5.34
N SER A 104 -15.41 -3.21 -4.42
CA SER A 104 -15.84 -3.56 -3.06
C SER A 104 -17.19 -4.27 -3.09
N ILE A 105 -17.33 -5.32 -2.27
CA ILE A 105 -18.61 -6.01 -2.06
C ILE A 105 -19.45 -5.16 -1.08
N PRO A 106 -20.71 -4.83 -1.39
CA PRO A 106 -21.61 -4.13 -0.46
C PRO A 106 -21.86 -4.94 0.81
N ARG A 107 -22.19 -4.27 1.92
CA ARG A 107 -22.52 -4.93 3.20
C ARG A 107 -23.73 -5.86 3.15
N SER A 108 -24.60 -5.64 2.16
CA SER A 108 -25.79 -6.47 1.93
C SER A 108 -25.43 -7.87 1.42
N ASP A 109 -24.25 -8.02 0.81
CA ASP A 109 -23.81 -9.26 0.19
C ASP A 109 -22.74 -9.95 1.05
N SER A 110 -22.89 -11.25 1.28
CA SER A 110 -21.90 -12.07 2.01
C SER A 110 -20.71 -12.43 1.11
N ILE A 111 -19.49 -12.21 1.61
CA ILE A 111 -18.25 -12.60 0.91
C ILE A 111 -18.17 -14.12 0.66
N PHE A 112 -18.82 -14.93 1.50
CA PHE A 112 -18.75 -16.38 1.44
C PHE A 112 -19.82 -16.99 0.52
N ASP A 113 -20.90 -16.26 0.24
CA ASP A 113 -22.05 -16.77 -0.51
C ASP A 113 -22.18 -16.13 -1.90
N ILE A 114 -21.45 -15.05 -2.14
CA ILE A 114 -21.49 -14.34 -3.43
C ILE A 114 -21.09 -15.24 -4.60
N GLY A 115 -21.97 -15.30 -5.61
CA GLY A 115 -21.77 -16.07 -6.84
C GLY A 115 -21.06 -15.28 -7.95
N LEU A 116 -20.75 -15.98 -9.04
CA LEU A 116 -20.13 -15.40 -10.23
C LEU A 116 -21.04 -14.33 -10.87
N GLU A 117 -22.33 -14.59 -11.04
CA GLU A 117 -23.30 -13.67 -11.66
C GLU A 117 -23.34 -12.31 -10.95
N ARG A 118 -23.56 -12.33 -9.63
CA ARG A 118 -23.54 -11.12 -8.79
C ARG A 118 -22.18 -10.41 -8.84
N SER A 119 -21.10 -11.18 -8.91
CA SER A 119 -19.76 -10.60 -9.01
C SER A 119 -19.52 -9.90 -10.34
N VAL A 120 -20.02 -10.45 -11.45
CA VAL A 120 -19.99 -9.84 -12.77
C VAL A 120 -20.80 -8.54 -12.78
N GLU A 121 -21.98 -8.53 -12.17
CA GLU A 121 -22.80 -7.32 -12.04
C GLU A 121 -22.07 -6.21 -11.28
N LEU A 122 -21.47 -6.53 -10.14
CA LEU A 122 -20.69 -5.58 -9.34
C LEU A 122 -19.45 -5.09 -10.10
N LEU A 123 -18.79 -5.97 -10.84
CA LEU A 123 -17.65 -5.63 -11.69
C LEU A 123 -18.05 -4.75 -12.88
N ALA A 124 -19.23 -4.92 -13.46
CA ALA A 124 -19.77 -4.02 -14.49
C ALA A 124 -20.00 -2.62 -13.93
N GLN A 125 -20.43 -2.52 -12.67
CA GLN A 125 -20.53 -1.26 -11.94
C GLN A 125 -19.17 -0.73 -11.43
N ALA A 126 -18.07 -1.46 -11.64
CA ALA A 126 -16.74 -0.96 -11.32
C ALA A 126 -16.39 0.11 -12.34
N ARG A 127 -16.57 1.38 -11.94
CA ARG A 127 -16.12 2.53 -12.74
C ARG A 127 -14.66 2.32 -13.10
N THR A 128 -14.40 2.03 -14.38
CA THR A 128 -13.07 2.15 -14.96
C THR A 128 -12.62 3.59 -14.72
N GLY A 129 -11.52 3.80 -13.99
CA GLY A 129 -10.95 5.12 -13.75
C GLY A 129 -10.40 5.80 -15.02
N GLY A 130 -10.79 5.31 -16.19
CA GLY A 130 -10.46 5.87 -17.49
C GLY A 130 -11.42 6.99 -17.86
N ALA A 131 -10.88 7.97 -18.55
CA ALA A 131 -11.64 9.01 -19.22
C ALA A 131 -12.57 8.36 -20.25
N THR A 132 -13.89 8.57 -20.15
CA THR A 132 -14.79 8.29 -21.28
C THR A 132 -14.87 9.55 -22.11
N VAL A 133 -14.38 9.51 -23.35
CA VAL A 133 -14.52 10.63 -24.28
C VAL A 133 -16.01 10.80 -24.58
N LEU A 134 -16.57 11.96 -24.24
CA LEU A 134 -17.97 12.29 -24.49
C LEU A 134 -18.14 12.97 -25.85
N ARG A 135 -17.25 13.92 -26.18
CA ARG A 135 -17.33 14.73 -27.39
C ARG A 135 -15.96 15.25 -27.79
N THR A 136 -15.65 15.25 -29.08
CA THR A 136 -14.48 15.93 -29.64
C THR A 136 -14.93 17.30 -30.16
N LEU A 137 -14.32 18.38 -29.65
CA LEU A 137 -14.71 19.76 -29.97
C LEU A 137 -13.98 20.32 -31.20
N GLY A 138 -12.86 19.72 -31.60
CA GLY A 138 -12.06 20.14 -32.74
C GLY A 138 -10.56 20.14 -32.44
N GLU A 139 -9.79 20.81 -33.29
CA GLU A 139 -8.35 20.99 -33.13
C GLU A 139 -8.04 22.30 -32.42
N HIS A 140 -7.00 22.31 -31.59
CA HIS A 140 -6.52 23.50 -30.92
C HIS A 140 -5.78 24.43 -31.92
N PRO A 141 -6.00 25.75 -31.88
CA PRO A 141 -5.47 26.67 -32.89
C PRO A 141 -3.93 26.77 -32.93
N ASP A 142 -3.25 26.53 -31.80
CA ASP A 142 -1.79 26.68 -31.72
C ASP A 142 -1.00 25.42 -32.13
N ASP A 143 -1.48 24.21 -31.81
CA ASP A 143 -0.75 22.95 -31.98
C ASP A 143 -1.53 21.89 -32.77
N HIS A 144 -2.71 22.24 -33.30
CA HIS A 144 -3.59 21.38 -34.10
C HIS A 144 -3.97 20.04 -33.43
N ALA A 145 -3.74 19.90 -32.12
CA ALA A 145 -4.06 18.68 -31.40
C ALA A 145 -5.55 18.65 -31.00
N PRO A 146 -6.17 17.46 -30.91
CA PRO A 146 -7.60 17.36 -30.64
C PRO A 146 -7.94 17.79 -29.21
N VAL A 147 -8.97 18.62 -29.09
CA VAL A 147 -9.62 19.01 -27.84
C VAL A 147 -10.85 18.14 -27.63
N GLU A 148 -10.87 17.39 -26.54
CA GLU A 148 -11.92 16.43 -26.22
C GLU A 148 -12.54 16.72 -24.87
N ILE A 149 -13.87 16.69 -24.76
CA ILE A 149 -14.57 16.65 -23.49
C ILE A 149 -14.67 15.20 -23.03
N CYS A 150 -14.09 14.93 -21.87
CA CYS A 150 -14.07 13.62 -21.24
C CYS A 150 -14.87 13.64 -19.93
N SER A 151 -15.47 12.51 -19.56
CA SER A 151 -15.99 12.29 -18.20
C SER A 151 -14.95 11.54 -17.36
N GLY A 152 -14.65 12.04 -16.17
CA GLY A 152 -13.69 11.44 -15.25
C GLY A 152 -14.23 11.26 -13.84
N ARG A 153 -13.40 10.70 -12.95
CA ARG A 153 -13.74 10.48 -11.53
C ARG A 153 -14.27 11.71 -10.80
N TYR A 154 -13.80 12.90 -11.20
CA TYR A 154 -14.09 14.17 -10.53
C TYR A 154 -15.14 15.03 -11.27
N GLY A 155 -15.72 14.53 -12.36
CA GLY A 155 -16.67 15.26 -13.21
C GLY A 155 -16.17 15.40 -14.67
N PRO A 156 -16.96 16.04 -15.53
CA PRO A 156 -16.56 16.38 -16.90
C PRO A 156 -15.34 17.30 -16.95
N TYR A 157 -14.48 17.11 -17.93
CA TYR A 157 -13.27 17.91 -18.11
C TYR A 157 -12.88 17.99 -19.59
N ALA A 158 -12.34 19.13 -20.00
CA ALA A 158 -11.71 19.29 -21.30
C ALA A 158 -10.29 18.73 -21.24
N ARG A 159 -9.93 17.94 -22.24
CA ARG A 159 -8.63 17.31 -22.40
C ARG A 159 -8.00 17.82 -23.68
N HIS A 160 -6.73 18.23 -23.56
CA HIS A 160 -5.90 18.58 -24.67
C HIS A 160 -4.48 18.04 -24.44
N GLY A 161 -4.11 17.00 -25.20
CA GLY A 161 -2.85 16.28 -25.01
C GLY A 161 -2.66 15.75 -23.58
N LYS A 162 -1.78 16.42 -22.81
CA LYS A 162 -1.45 16.11 -21.40
C LYS A 162 -2.16 17.02 -20.38
N VAL A 163 -2.85 18.06 -20.84
CA VAL A 163 -3.52 19.03 -19.96
C VAL A 163 -5.00 18.66 -19.84
N ASN A 164 -5.45 18.54 -18.59
CA ASN A 164 -6.84 18.24 -18.25
C ASN A 164 -7.43 19.39 -17.42
N ALA A 165 -8.48 20.03 -17.94
CA ALA A 165 -9.18 21.12 -17.30
C ALA A 165 -10.61 20.74 -16.91
N THR A 166 -10.88 20.63 -15.61
CA THR A 166 -12.21 20.30 -15.08
C THR A 166 -13.22 21.39 -15.43
N LEU A 167 -14.37 21.00 -15.99
CA LEU A 167 -15.47 21.92 -16.27
C LEU A 167 -16.16 22.33 -14.95
N PRO A 168 -16.67 23.57 -14.86
CA PRO A 168 -17.54 23.98 -13.78
C PRO A 168 -18.78 23.06 -13.68
N LYS A 169 -19.27 22.81 -12.46
CA LYS A 169 -20.39 21.89 -12.23
C LYS A 169 -21.72 22.37 -12.84
N GLU A 170 -21.81 23.65 -13.14
CA GLU A 170 -23.00 24.30 -13.71
C GLU A 170 -23.06 24.18 -15.24
N VAL A 171 -21.94 23.83 -15.87
CA VAL A 171 -21.82 23.75 -17.33
C VAL A 171 -21.92 22.29 -17.76
N THR A 172 -22.86 21.99 -18.65
CA THR A 172 -23.02 20.64 -19.20
C THR A 172 -21.95 20.36 -20.25
N PRO A 173 -21.43 19.12 -20.35
CA PRO A 173 -20.41 18.76 -21.33
C PRO A 173 -20.84 18.96 -22.79
N GLU A 174 -22.14 19.06 -23.05
CA GLU A 174 -22.72 19.26 -24.37
C GLU A 174 -22.75 20.74 -24.78
N ALA A 175 -22.94 21.65 -23.82
CA ALA A 175 -23.01 23.09 -24.07
C ALA A 175 -21.63 23.74 -24.25
N VAL A 176 -20.55 23.06 -23.85
CA VAL A 176 -19.19 23.62 -23.95
C VAL A 176 -18.78 23.83 -25.39
N THR A 177 -18.33 25.05 -25.68
CA THR A 177 -17.76 25.44 -26.97
C THR A 177 -16.24 25.22 -26.99
N LEU A 178 -15.65 25.20 -28.19
CA LEU A 178 -14.20 25.08 -28.34
C LEU A 178 -13.47 26.22 -27.61
N GLU A 179 -13.96 27.46 -27.73
CA GLU A 179 -13.35 28.64 -27.11
C GLU A 179 -13.30 28.55 -25.57
N GLU A 180 -14.42 28.20 -24.94
CA GLU A 180 -14.50 28.03 -23.47
C GLU A 180 -13.57 26.89 -22.98
N ALA A 181 -13.50 25.79 -23.74
CA ALA A 181 -12.59 24.69 -23.42
C ALA A 181 -11.12 25.14 -23.49
N LEU A 182 -10.76 25.93 -24.50
CA LEU A 182 -9.41 26.49 -24.67
C LEU A 182 -9.05 27.43 -23.52
N GLU A 183 -9.97 28.30 -23.09
CA GLU A 183 -9.74 29.19 -21.93
C GLU A 183 -9.48 28.38 -20.66
N LEU A 184 -10.28 27.35 -20.39
CA LEU A 184 -10.11 26.48 -19.22
C LEU A 184 -8.78 25.69 -19.29
N ILE A 185 -8.41 25.20 -20.47
CA ILE A 185 -7.15 24.49 -20.71
C ILE A 185 -5.96 25.42 -20.52
N ALA A 186 -5.98 26.62 -21.11
CA ALA A 186 -4.93 27.63 -20.97
C ALA A 186 -4.78 28.08 -19.51
N ALA A 187 -5.89 28.35 -18.82
CA ALA A 187 -5.90 28.69 -17.40
C ALA A 187 -5.31 27.59 -16.52
N LYS A 188 -5.54 26.31 -16.88
CA LYS A 188 -4.96 25.15 -16.17
C LYS A 188 -3.50 24.90 -16.53
N ALA A 189 -3.10 25.11 -17.78
CA ALA A 189 -1.72 25.05 -18.22
C ALA A 189 -0.88 26.12 -17.52
N ALA A 190 -1.39 27.36 -17.44
CA ALA A 190 -0.76 28.49 -16.76
C ALA A 190 -0.68 28.33 -15.24
N LYS A 191 -1.71 27.73 -14.61
CA LYS A 191 -1.70 27.45 -13.17
C LYS A 191 -0.76 26.31 -12.77
N GLY A 192 -0.15 25.61 -13.74
CA GLY A 192 0.47 24.32 -13.53
C GLY A 192 -0.60 23.30 -13.13
N GLY A 193 -0.59 22.11 -13.73
CA GLY A 193 -1.55 21.06 -13.39
C GLY A 193 -1.74 20.99 -11.88
N SER A 194 -2.99 21.00 -11.43
CA SER A 194 -3.38 21.03 -10.01
C SER A 194 -3.02 19.72 -9.30
N GLY A 195 -1.73 19.38 -9.28
CA GLY A 195 -1.09 18.70 -8.20
C GLY A 195 -0.80 19.77 -7.17
N LYS A 196 -1.62 19.79 -6.13
CA LYS A 196 -1.25 20.30 -4.80
C LYS A 196 0.25 20.07 -4.62
N THR A 197 1.00 21.16 -4.49
CA THR A 197 2.44 21.21 -4.25
C THR A 197 2.82 20.08 -3.30
N ARG A 198 3.32 18.96 -3.83
CA ARG A 198 4.18 18.09 -3.05
C ARG A 198 5.41 18.96 -2.84
N THR A 199 5.48 19.60 -1.67
CA THR A 199 6.75 20.04 -1.14
C THR A 199 7.71 18.87 -1.34
N ALA A 200 8.63 19.05 -2.28
CA ALA A 200 9.69 18.10 -2.52
C ALA A 200 10.38 17.93 -1.17
N ARG A 201 10.20 16.77 -0.52
CA ARG A 201 11.08 16.39 0.58
C ARG A 201 12.47 16.33 -0.04
N LYS A 202 13.26 17.35 0.28
CA LYS A 202 14.70 17.43 0.05
C LYS A 202 15.29 16.05 0.31
N PRO A 203 16.01 15.44 -0.64
CA PRO A 203 16.66 14.15 -0.39
C PRO A 203 17.64 14.39 0.75
N VAL A 204 17.37 13.77 1.91
CA VAL A 204 18.35 13.68 2.98
C VAL A 204 19.47 12.84 2.40
N ALA A 205 20.56 13.49 2.04
CA ALA A 205 21.78 12.84 1.59
C ALA A 205 22.12 11.74 2.61
N LYS A 206 22.12 10.49 2.13
CA LYS A 206 22.77 9.37 2.81
C LYS A 206 24.19 9.83 3.11
N LYS A 207 24.48 10.11 4.38
CA LYS A 207 25.85 10.30 4.87
C LYS A 207 26.55 8.96 4.75
N ALA A 208 27.19 8.75 3.61
CA ALA A 208 28.12 7.66 3.39
C ALA A 208 29.28 7.81 4.38
N ALA A 209 29.52 6.75 5.16
CA ALA A 209 30.71 6.61 5.97
C ALA A 209 31.93 6.55 5.06
N ALA A 210 32.68 7.65 4.97
CA ALA A 210 33.93 7.73 4.24
C ALA A 210 35.10 7.58 5.23
N LYS A 211 35.65 6.36 5.22
CA LYS A 211 36.97 5.99 5.70
C LYS A 211 38.03 6.88 5.03
N LYS A 212 38.81 7.64 5.79
CA LYS A 212 40.08 8.23 5.32
C LYS A 212 41.20 7.87 6.27
N THR A 213 41.99 6.91 5.83
CA THR A 213 43.34 6.60 6.28
C THR A 213 44.35 7.51 5.58
N ALA A 214 45.38 7.88 6.35
CA ALA A 214 46.73 8.31 5.96
C ALA A 214 46.87 9.69 5.28
N LYS A 215 47.97 10.45 5.44
CA LYS A 215 49.14 10.55 6.34
C LYS A 215 50.04 11.56 5.62
N THR A 216 50.51 12.63 6.27
CA THR A 216 51.84 13.29 6.09
C THR A 216 51.87 14.60 6.89
N THR A 217 52.56 14.64 8.03
CA THR A 217 53.93 15.18 8.25
C THR A 217 54.07 16.69 8.05
N THR A 218 54.26 17.43 9.14
CA THR A 218 55.44 18.29 9.37
C THR A 218 55.51 18.76 10.83
N LYS A 219 56.75 19.01 11.25
CA LYS A 219 57.32 19.11 12.60
C LYS A 219 57.48 20.58 13.00
N ALA A 220 57.27 20.95 14.27
CA ALA A 220 58.22 21.74 15.08
C ALA A 220 57.62 22.33 16.39
N LYS A 221 58.37 22.11 17.49
CA LYS A 221 58.67 23.01 18.65
C LYS A 221 57.51 23.51 19.54
N THR A 222 57.62 23.64 20.87
CA THR A 222 58.75 23.69 21.82
C THR A 222 58.22 23.60 23.27
N THR A 223 59.09 23.13 24.20
CA THR A 223 59.22 23.48 25.65
C THR A 223 58.06 23.24 26.61
N ALA A 224 58.19 22.86 27.88
CA ALA A 224 59.27 22.37 28.75
C ALA A 224 58.63 21.97 30.12
N ALA A 225 59.29 21.09 30.87
CA ALA A 225 59.20 20.90 32.35
C ALA A 225 57.85 20.42 32.95
N LYS A 226 57.76 19.62 34.02
CA LYS A 226 58.70 18.95 34.95
C LYS A 226 57.84 18.10 35.93
N ALA A 227 58.36 16.93 36.34
CA ALA A 227 58.10 16.18 37.60
C ALA A 227 56.66 15.63 37.84
N THR A 228 56.39 14.46 38.43
CA THR A 228 57.19 13.50 39.21
C THR A 228 56.38 12.20 39.38
N ALA A 229 57.09 11.07 39.50
CA ALA A 229 56.87 9.85 40.31
C ALA A 229 55.43 9.30 40.47
N GLY A 230 55.12 8.02 40.29
CA GLY A 230 55.81 6.73 40.15
C GLY A 230 54.69 5.67 40.06
N LYS A 231 54.86 4.35 39.99
CA LYS A 231 55.98 3.40 39.92
C LYS A 231 55.29 2.03 39.78
N LYS A 232 55.69 1.24 38.77
CA LYS A 232 55.76 -0.25 38.69
C LYS A 232 54.48 -1.09 38.95
N THR A 233 54.26 -2.28 38.41
CA THR A 233 55.12 -3.28 37.74
C THR A 233 54.28 -4.38 37.07
N ALA A 234 54.83 -4.90 35.96
CA ALA A 234 54.94 -6.31 35.50
C ALA A 234 53.67 -7.21 35.53
N ALA A 235 53.17 -7.73 34.40
CA ALA A 235 53.78 -8.65 33.43
C ALA A 235 54.17 -10.05 33.98
N LYS A 236 53.44 -11.05 33.47
CA LYS A 236 53.93 -12.21 32.67
C LYS A 236 53.66 -13.62 33.25
N LYS A 237 53.33 -14.51 32.31
CA LYS A 237 53.55 -15.99 32.25
C LYS A 237 52.60 -16.86 33.07
N THR A 238 52.23 -18.10 32.73
CA THR A 238 52.22 -18.97 31.52
C THR A 238 51.53 -20.28 31.94
N THR A 239 50.72 -20.86 31.05
CA THR A 239 50.48 -22.30 30.76
C THR A 239 50.62 -23.42 31.83
N ALA A 240 49.60 -24.31 31.79
CA ALA A 240 49.64 -25.79 31.80
C ALA A 240 49.40 -26.60 33.10
N LYS A 241 48.27 -27.33 33.16
CA LYS A 241 48.06 -28.79 33.36
C LYS A 241 46.58 -29.04 33.74
N LYS A 242 45.77 -29.76 32.96
CA LYS A 242 45.61 -31.23 32.77
C LYS A 242 45.00 -31.97 33.97
N LYS A 243 43.81 -32.55 33.70
CA LYS A 243 43.12 -33.73 34.25
C LYS A 243 43.35 -34.12 35.71
N THR A 244 42.22 -34.31 36.39
CA THR A 244 41.85 -35.65 36.90
C THR A 244 40.52 -36.02 36.27
#